data_AF-A0A2I0A9F2-F1
#
_entry.id   AF-A0A2I0A9F2-F1
#
_cell.length_a   1.000
_cell.length_b   1.000
_cell.length_c   1.000
_cell.angle_alpha   90.00
_cell.angle_beta   90.00
_cell.angle_gamma   90.00
#
_symmetry.space_group_name_H-M   'P 1'
#
loop_
_entity.id
_entity.type
_entity.pdbx_description
1 polymer ?
#
loop_
_entity_poly.entity_id
_entity_poly.type
_entity_poly.pdbx_seq_one_letter_code
_entity_poly.pdbx_strand_id
1 'polypeptide(L)'
;MWQGMLTGLLGNLSLLSYFAKKRETEAVLVQTLGVVSTYVVIVQLAMADAMPLPQFTVTTALVASGLVINFFNYFSWLHQGVWTLWEDFTTVGGFSILPQVMWSTFVPFIPNSILPGIISFVVALVAVTLARVGQLSENGVKIVRLTSGWTATLLFMWMPIAQMWTNYLSPDNIRGLSAFSMLLALIGNGLMIPRALFIRDLMWFIGSYWGSFLHGWGNLLCMYLFKSIGGKFFFAATLGYFAWLVITFWRDSVAYEYSSPVKSLRELVFGPWKE
;
A
#
# COMPACT_ATOMS: atom_id res chain seq x y z
N MET A 1 -11.16 3.14 -13.42
CA MET A 1 -11.44 3.73 -12.09
C MET A 1 -11.53 2.67 -10.99
N TRP A 2 -12.39 1.65 -11.10
CA TRP A 2 -12.56 0.64 -10.04
C TRP A 2 -11.33 -0.25 -9.76
N GLN A 3 -10.50 -0.56 -10.77
CA GLN A 3 -9.27 -1.35 -10.58
C GLN A 3 -8.24 -0.67 -9.68
N GLY A 4 -8.11 0.67 -9.77
CA GLY A 4 -7.23 1.44 -8.89
C GLY A 4 -7.70 1.41 -7.44
N MET A 5 -9.02 1.54 -7.23
CA MET A 5 -9.64 1.41 -5.90
C MET A 5 -9.47 -0.01 -5.34
N LEU A 6 -9.65 -1.04 -6.17
CA LEU A 6 -9.41 -2.43 -5.78
C LEU A 6 -7.95 -2.66 -5.37
N THR A 7 -7.00 -2.08 -6.09
CA THR A 7 -5.57 -2.18 -5.77
C THR A 7 -5.25 -1.54 -4.43
N GLY A 8 -5.78 -0.33 -4.18
CA GLY A 8 -5.65 0.34 -2.90
C GLY A 8 -6.28 -0.44 -1.74
N LEU A 9 -7.47 -1.00 -1.96
CA LEU A 9 -8.18 -1.84 -1.00
C LEU A 9 -7.36 -3.07 -0.61
N LEU A 10 -6.82 -3.79 -1.60
CA LEU A 10 -5.99 -4.98 -1.38
C LEU A 10 -4.66 -4.64 -0.74
N GLY A 11 -4.05 -3.51 -1.11
CA GLY A 11 -2.86 -2.95 -0.46
C GLY A 11 -3.12 -2.70 1.03
N ASN A 12 -4.20 -1.97 1.36
CA ASN A 12 -4.58 -1.68 2.74
C ASN A 12 -4.89 -2.95 3.54
N LEU A 13 -5.60 -3.93 2.94
CA LEU A 13 -5.93 -5.20 3.61
C LEU A 13 -4.67 -6.05 3.88
N SER A 14 -3.70 -6.02 2.95
CA SER A 14 -2.44 -6.73 3.09
C SER A 14 -1.54 -6.05 4.11
N LEU A 15 -1.48 -4.71 4.12
CA LEU A 15 -0.79 -3.92 5.15
C LEU A 15 -1.44 -4.09 6.53
N LEU A 16 -2.78 -4.17 6.60
CA LEU A 16 -3.49 -4.52 7.83
C LEU A 16 -3.00 -5.87 8.37
N SER A 17 -2.82 -6.86 7.49
CA SER A 17 -2.29 -8.18 7.88
C SER A 17 -0.86 -8.09 8.40
N TYR A 18 -0.03 -7.28 7.74
CA TYR A 18 1.33 -7.02 8.19
C TYR A 18 1.40 -6.37 9.57
N PHE A 19 0.64 -5.29 9.79
CA PHE A 19 0.66 -4.56 11.07
C PHE A 19 -0.07 -5.29 12.19
N ALA A 20 -1.09 -6.09 11.87
CA ALA A 20 -1.76 -6.95 12.84
C ALA A 20 -0.80 -7.98 13.43
N LYS A 21 0.05 -8.59 12.59
CA LYS A 21 1.12 -9.50 13.03
C LYS A 21 2.12 -8.82 13.97
N LYS A 22 2.50 -7.57 13.68
CA LYS A 22 3.40 -6.76 14.50
C LYS A 22 2.73 -6.11 15.72
N ARG A 23 1.40 -6.23 15.87
CA ARG A 23 0.58 -5.58 16.92
C ARG A 23 0.72 -4.06 16.97
N GLU A 24 0.88 -3.44 15.81
CA GLU A 24 1.04 -2.00 15.68
C GLU A 24 -0.34 -1.32 15.66
N THR A 25 -0.90 -1.01 16.84
CA THR A 25 -2.30 -0.52 17.00
C THR A 25 -2.65 0.66 16.09
N GLU A 26 -1.82 1.70 16.08
CA GLU A 26 -2.06 2.89 15.25
C GLU A 26 -2.12 2.56 13.76
N ALA A 27 -1.19 1.72 13.30
CA ALA A 27 -1.14 1.32 11.90
C ALA A 27 -2.33 0.40 11.53
N VAL A 28 -2.72 -0.51 12.42
CA VAL A 28 -3.92 -1.35 12.27
C VAL A 28 -5.17 -0.50 12.14
N LEU A 29 -5.33 0.55 12.96
CA LEU A 29 -6.46 1.48 12.87
C LEU A 29 -6.47 2.23 11.54
N VAL A 30 -5.33 2.81 11.14
CA VAL A 30 -5.19 3.53 9.87
C VAL A 30 -5.51 2.63 8.68
N GLN A 31 -4.98 1.42 8.65
CA GLN A 31 -5.23 0.49 7.54
C GLN A 31 -6.68 -0.01 7.53
N THR A 32 -7.29 -0.24 8.70
CA THR A 32 -8.71 -0.58 8.79
C THR A 32 -9.60 0.53 8.23
N LEU A 33 -9.33 1.79 8.60
CA LEU A 33 -10.03 2.95 8.04
C LEU A 33 -9.81 3.05 6.53
N GLY A 34 -8.60 2.78 6.05
CA GLY A 34 -8.27 2.70 4.62
C GLY A 34 -9.07 1.63 3.88
N VAL A 35 -9.20 0.43 4.46
CA VAL A 35 -10.02 -0.67 3.90
C VAL A 35 -11.49 -0.27 3.85
N VAL A 36 -12.05 0.22 4.96
CA VAL A 36 -13.47 0.56 5.06
C VAL A 36 -13.84 1.71 4.13
N SER A 37 -13.05 2.79 4.12
CA SER A 37 -13.30 3.95 3.25
C SER A 37 -13.22 3.58 1.76
N THR A 38 -12.21 2.81 1.36
CA THR A 38 -12.09 2.36 -0.03
C THR A 38 -13.21 1.39 -0.41
N TYR A 39 -13.64 0.53 0.51
CA TYR A 39 -14.75 -0.39 0.28
C TYR A 39 -16.08 0.36 0.08
N VAL A 40 -16.35 1.43 0.84
CA VAL A 40 -17.53 2.28 0.60
C VAL A 40 -17.54 2.84 -0.82
N VAL A 41 -16.38 3.29 -1.33
CA VAL A 41 -16.26 3.76 -2.72
C VAL A 41 -16.48 2.63 -3.73
N ILE A 42 -15.98 1.42 -3.46
CA ILE A 42 -16.25 0.24 -4.30
C ILE A 42 -17.75 -0.09 -4.34
N VAL A 43 -18.45 -0.02 -3.21
CA VAL A 43 -19.91 -0.19 -3.15
C VAL A 43 -20.61 0.85 -4.01
N GLN A 44 -20.22 2.13 -3.92
CA GLN A 44 -20.78 3.19 -4.77
C GLN A 44 -20.54 2.93 -6.26
N LEU A 45 -19.35 2.46 -6.63
CA LEU A 45 -19.03 2.11 -8.02
C LEU A 45 -19.84 0.90 -8.51
N ALA A 46 -20.10 -0.09 -7.65
CA ALA A 46 -20.96 -1.22 -7.98
C ALA A 46 -22.43 -0.80 -8.13
N MET A 47 -22.94 0.08 -7.25
CA MET A 47 -24.29 0.65 -7.35
C MET A 47 -24.48 1.51 -8.60
N ALA A 48 -23.39 2.08 -9.13
CA ALA A 48 -23.37 2.84 -10.37
C ALA A 48 -23.09 1.97 -11.61
N ASP A 49 -23.16 0.64 -11.49
CA ASP A 49 -22.88 -0.35 -12.54
C ASP A 49 -21.48 -0.23 -13.18
N ALA A 50 -20.54 0.45 -12.50
CA ALA A 50 -19.18 0.68 -12.98
C ALA A 50 -18.23 -0.49 -12.67
N MET A 51 -18.61 -1.38 -11.75
CA MET A 51 -17.88 -2.60 -11.39
C MET A 51 -18.76 -3.83 -11.65
N PRO A 52 -18.28 -4.85 -12.38
CA PRO A 52 -19.12 -6.01 -12.66
C PRO A 52 -19.38 -6.86 -11.40
N LEU A 53 -20.59 -7.41 -11.32
CA LEU A 53 -21.11 -8.09 -10.13
C LEU A 53 -20.23 -9.25 -9.62
N PRO A 54 -19.66 -10.14 -10.46
CA PRO A 54 -18.81 -11.22 -9.97
C PRO A 54 -17.58 -10.70 -9.21
N GLN A 55 -16.92 -9.67 -9.74
CA GLN A 55 -15.75 -9.05 -9.13
C GLN A 55 -16.13 -8.36 -7.82
N PHE A 56 -17.29 -7.70 -7.78
CA PHE A 56 -17.79 -7.07 -6.57
C PHE A 56 -18.04 -8.09 -5.46
N THR A 57 -18.74 -9.19 -5.76
CA THR A 57 -19.01 -10.27 -4.79
C THR A 57 -17.73 -10.87 -4.21
N VAL A 58 -16.74 -11.17 -5.06
CA VAL A 58 -15.44 -11.69 -4.62
C VAL A 58 -14.71 -10.67 -3.73
N THR A 59 -14.75 -9.39 -4.11
CA THR A 59 -14.12 -8.31 -3.33
C THR A 59 -14.76 -8.17 -1.95
N THR A 60 -16.09 -8.19 -1.87
CA THR A 60 -16.84 -8.13 -0.61
C THR A 60 -16.51 -9.30 0.31
N ALA A 61 -16.51 -10.53 -0.23
CA ALA A 61 -16.15 -11.72 0.54
C ALA A 61 -14.72 -11.63 1.09
N LEU A 62 -13.79 -11.13 0.28
CA LEU A 62 -12.39 -10.97 0.65
C LEU A 62 -12.19 -9.90 1.73
N VAL A 63 -12.85 -8.74 1.62
CA VAL A 63 -12.79 -7.68 2.63
C VAL A 63 -13.36 -8.17 3.96
N ALA A 64 -14.54 -8.78 3.94
CA ALA A 64 -15.18 -9.29 5.14
C ALA A 64 -14.30 -10.34 5.83
N SER A 65 -13.82 -11.34 5.07
CA SER A 65 -12.95 -12.39 5.59
C SER A 65 -11.63 -11.83 6.12
N GLY A 66 -11.00 -10.91 5.38
CA GLY A 66 -9.73 -10.33 5.77
C GLY A 66 -9.82 -9.44 7.01
N LEU A 67 -10.88 -8.63 7.15
CA LEU A 67 -11.09 -7.85 8.39
C LEU A 67 -11.29 -8.77 9.60
N VAL A 68 -12.12 -9.80 9.44
CA VAL A 68 -12.41 -10.78 10.49
C VAL A 68 -11.14 -11.53 10.91
N ILE A 69 -10.41 -12.11 9.96
CA ILE A 69 -9.18 -12.88 10.23
C ILE A 69 -8.11 -12.01 10.89
N ASN A 70 -7.91 -10.79 10.39
CA ASN A 70 -6.91 -9.88 10.95
C ASN A 70 -7.25 -9.43 12.36
N PHE A 71 -8.53 -9.15 12.64
CA PHE A 71 -8.99 -8.81 13.98
C PHE A 71 -8.79 -9.98 14.94
N PHE A 72 -9.24 -11.19 14.58
CA PHE A 72 -9.02 -12.38 15.40
C PHE A 72 -7.54 -12.67 15.66
N ASN A 73 -6.68 -12.46 14.65
CA ASN A 73 -5.24 -12.61 14.81
C ASN A 73 -4.64 -11.56 15.76
N TYR A 74 -5.06 -10.30 15.64
CA TYR A 74 -4.61 -9.20 16.51
C TYR A 74 -4.90 -9.48 17.99
N PHE A 75 -6.08 -10.03 18.30
CA PHE A 75 -6.44 -10.45 19.67
C PHE A 75 -5.89 -11.83 20.07
N SER A 76 -5.08 -12.48 19.23
CA SER A 76 -4.52 -13.83 19.48
C SER A 76 -5.57 -14.91 19.66
N TRP A 77 -6.76 -14.72 19.08
CA TRP A 77 -7.87 -15.67 19.12
C TRP A 77 -7.87 -16.62 17.94
N LEU A 78 -6.97 -16.40 16.96
CA LEU A 78 -6.87 -17.20 15.76
C LEU A 78 -5.86 -18.34 15.92
N HIS A 79 -6.24 -19.55 15.52
CA HIS A 79 -5.33 -20.69 15.48
C HIS A 79 -4.19 -20.43 14.48
N GLN A 80 -2.95 -20.78 14.85
CA GLN A 80 -1.75 -20.51 14.05
C GLN A 80 -1.89 -21.07 12.62
N GLY A 81 -2.48 -22.26 12.45
CA GLY A 81 -2.70 -22.85 11.12
C GLY A 81 -3.62 -22.03 10.22
N VAL A 82 -4.63 -21.36 10.78
CA VAL A 82 -5.55 -20.50 10.01
C VAL A 82 -4.85 -19.20 9.61
N TRP A 83 -4.08 -18.60 10.51
CA TRP A 83 -3.26 -17.43 10.19
C TRP A 83 -2.25 -17.74 9.09
N THR A 84 -1.61 -18.90 9.21
CA THR A 84 -0.62 -19.39 8.26
C THR A 84 -1.22 -19.58 6.86
N LEU A 85 -2.43 -20.13 6.77
CA LEU A 85 -3.16 -20.27 5.51
C LEU A 85 -3.56 -18.90 4.93
N TRP A 86 -3.95 -17.96 5.78
CA TRP A 86 -4.24 -16.59 5.36
C TRP A 86 -3.00 -15.89 4.80
N GLU A 87 -1.84 -16.02 5.45
CA GLU A 87 -0.56 -15.48 4.96
C GLU A 87 -0.18 -16.07 3.59
N ASP A 88 -0.37 -17.37 3.39
CA ASP A 88 -0.14 -18.01 2.09
C ASP A 88 -1.07 -17.45 1.02
N PHE A 89 -2.35 -17.35 1.35
CA PHE A 89 -3.37 -16.81 0.47
C PHE A 89 -3.08 -15.36 0.07
N THR A 90 -2.74 -14.48 1.02
CA THR A 90 -2.41 -13.08 0.72
C THR A 90 -1.09 -12.96 -0.05
N THR A 91 -0.14 -13.87 0.16
CA THR A 91 1.12 -13.90 -0.60
C THR A 91 0.87 -14.27 -2.06
N VAL A 92 0.16 -15.37 -2.32
CA VAL A 92 -0.16 -15.80 -3.69
C VAL A 92 -1.08 -14.80 -4.38
N GLY A 93 -2.12 -14.34 -3.67
CA GLY A 93 -3.07 -13.35 -4.17
C GLY A 93 -2.40 -12.02 -4.48
N GLY A 94 -1.62 -11.48 -3.55
CA GLY A 94 -0.90 -10.23 -3.77
C GLY A 94 0.07 -10.33 -4.95
N PHE A 95 0.87 -11.40 -5.01
CA PHE A 95 1.94 -11.52 -6.00
C PHE A 95 1.40 -11.75 -7.42
N SER A 96 0.23 -12.38 -7.54
CA SER A 96 -0.48 -12.52 -8.82
C SER A 96 -1.15 -11.21 -9.26
N ILE A 97 -1.79 -10.49 -8.33
CA ILE A 97 -2.54 -9.27 -8.63
C ILE A 97 -1.60 -8.13 -9.02
N LEU A 98 -0.46 -7.98 -8.36
CA LEU A 98 0.44 -6.85 -8.59
C LEU A 98 0.88 -6.72 -10.07
N PRO A 99 1.50 -7.74 -10.70
CA PRO A 99 1.87 -7.67 -12.12
C PRO A 99 0.66 -7.53 -13.05
N GLN A 100 -0.48 -8.13 -12.68
CA GLN A 100 -1.70 -8.01 -13.46
C GLN A 100 -2.25 -6.57 -13.49
N VAL A 101 -2.25 -5.89 -12.34
CA VAL A 101 -2.68 -4.50 -12.22
C VAL A 101 -1.68 -3.56 -12.91
N MET A 102 -0.38 -3.82 -12.75
CA MET A 102 0.66 -3.05 -13.43
C MET A 102 0.46 -3.11 -14.94
N TRP A 103 0.20 -4.31 -15.48
CA TRP A 103 -0.11 -4.50 -16.89
C TRP A 103 -1.41 -3.79 -17.29
N SER A 104 -2.50 -4.02 -16.55
CA SER A 104 -3.81 -3.45 -16.91
C SER A 104 -3.84 -1.92 -16.88
N THR A 105 -2.96 -1.29 -16.08
CA THR A 105 -2.84 0.17 -15.99
C THR A 105 -2.51 0.81 -17.35
N PHE A 106 -1.71 0.14 -18.19
CA PHE A 106 -1.27 0.69 -19.46
C PHE A 106 -2.14 0.28 -20.65
N VAL A 107 -3.23 -0.45 -20.44
CA VAL A 107 -4.19 -0.76 -21.52
C VAL A 107 -4.93 0.54 -21.93
N PRO A 108 -5.12 0.84 -23.23
CA PRO A 108 -4.88 -0.02 -24.41
C PRO A 108 -3.50 0.16 -25.09
N PHE A 109 -2.56 0.89 -24.49
CA PHE A 109 -1.20 1.06 -25.06
C PHE A 109 -0.41 -0.26 -25.09
N ILE A 110 -0.79 -1.22 -24.24
CA ILE A 110 -0.33 -2.60 -24.29
C ILE A 110 -1.51 -3.56 -24.48
N PRO A 111 -1.28 -4.78 -25.00
CA PRO A 111 -2.35 -5.75 -25.23
C PRO A 111 -3.10 -6.11 -23.96
N ASN A 112 -4.42 -6.21 -24.04
CA ASN A 112 -5.19 -6.76 -22.93
C ASN A 112 -4.82 -8.24 -22.74
N SER A 113 -4.25 -8.56 -21.58
CA SER A 113 -3.78 -9.91 -21.26
C SER A 113 -3.88 -10.17 -19.76
N ILE A 114 -4.25 -11.40 -19.42
CA ILE A 114 -4.24 -11.94 -18.05
C ILE A 114 -2.97 -12.74 -17.75
N LEU A 115 -2.07 -12.84 -18.73
CA LEU A 115 -0.87 -13.67 -18.66
C LEU A 115 0.09 -13.26 -17.52
N PRO A 116 0.36 -11.96 -17.27
CA PRO A 116 1.22 -11.56 -16.15
C PRO A 116 0.69 -12.07 -14.80
N GLY A 117 -0.62 -11.97 -14.57
CA GLY A 117 -1.24 -12.50 -13.36
C GLY A 117 -1.14 -14.02 -13.24
N ILE A 118 -1.38 -14.75 -14.32
CA ILE A 118 -1.30 -16.23 -14.33
C ILE A 118 0.13 -16.70 -14.05
N ILE A 119 1.14 -16.13 -14.72
CA ILE A 119 2.53 -16.53 -14.52
C ILE A 119 2.93 -16.29 -13.06
N SER A 120 2.62 -15.11 -12.53
CA SER A 120 2.94 -14.79 -11.14
C SER A 120 2.17 -15.63 -10.13
N PHE A 121 0.91 -15.97 -10.42
CA PHE A 121 0.13 -16.90 -9.60
C PHE A 121 0.80 -18.27 -9.52
N VAL A 122 1.18 -18.85 -10.66
CA VAL A 122 1.84 -20.18 -10.70
C VAL A 122 3.16 -20.15 -9.94
N VAL A 123 3.98 -19.12 -10.16
CA VAL A 123 5.28 -18.96 -9.46
C VAL A 123 5.08 -18.85 -7.95
N ALA A 124 4.15 -18.00 -7.50
CA ALA A 124 3.88 -17.83 -6.08
C ALA A 124 3.32 -19.11 -5.44
N LEU A 125 2.41 -19.80 -6.13
CA LEU A 125 1.83 -21.05 -5.66
C LEU A 125 2.91 -22.12 -5.48
N VAL A 126 3.80 -22.27 -6.46
CA VAL A 126 4.94 -23.21 -6.38
C VAL A 126 5.86 -22.82 -5.23
N ALA A 127 6.24 -21.55 -5.10
CA ALA A 127 7.15 -21.09 -4.05
C ALA A 127 6.57 -21.31 -2.65
N VAL A 128 5.29 -21.00 -2.43
CA VAL A 128 4.61 -21.23 -1.16
C VAL A 128 4.49 -22.72 -0.85
N THR A 129 4.15 -23.54 -1.85
CA THR A 129 4.05 -25.00 -1.68
C THR A 129 5.40 -25.61 -1.30
N LEU A 130 6.49 -25.23 -1.98
CA LEU A 130 7.84 -25.69 -1.65
C LEU A 130 8.27 -25.25 -0.24
N ALA A 131 7.87 -24.05 0.20
CA ALA A 131 8.12 -23.59 1.57
C ALA A 131 7.37 -24.45 2.61
N ARG A 132 6.14 -24.88 2.29
CA ARG A 132 5.30 -25.71 3.18
C ARG A 132 5.76 -27.15 3.30
N VAL A 133 6.25 -27.73 2.20
CA VAL A 133 6.77 -29.10 2.18
C VAL A 133 8.20 -29.18 2.75
N GLY A 134 8.80 -28.04 3.13
CA GLY A 134 10.15 -27.99 3.70
C GLY A 134 11.26 -28.22 2.68
N GLN A 135 10.98 -28.01 1.39
CA GLN A 135 11.95 -28.16 0.30
C GLN A 135 12.78 -26.89 0.05
N LEU A 136 12.38 -25.75 0.64
CA LEU A 136 13.16 -24.52 0.62
C LEU A 136 14.13 -24.45 1.80
N SER A 137 15.32 -23.89 1.54
CA SER A 137 16.25 -23.49 2.61
C SER A 137 15.64 -22.42 3.52
N GLU A 138 16.19 -22.21 4.71
CA GLU A 138 15.74 -21.16 5.62
C GLU A 138 15.72 -19.78 4.96
N ASN A 139 16.74 -19.47 4.14
CA ASN A 139 16.79 -18.26 3.33
C ASN A 139 15.65 -18.20 2.30
N GLY A 140 15.31 -19.31 1.66
CA GLY A 140 14.19 -19.39 0.72
C GLY A 140 12.84 -19.15 1.40
N VAL A 141 12.62 -19.76 2.57
CA VAL A 141 11.41 -19.52 3.38
C VAL A 141 11.33 -18.05 3.81
N LYS A 142 12.45 -17.44 4.21
CA LYS A 142 12.52 -16.02 4.56
C LYS A 142 12.13 -15.14 3.38
N ILE A 143 12.63 -15.41 2.18
CA ILE A 143 12.26 -14.68 0.96
C ILE A 143 10.76 -14.77 0.71
N VAL A 144 10.16 -15.97 0.76
CA VAL A 144 8.71 -16.15 0.57
C VAL A 144 7.89 -15.33 1.57
N ARG A 145 8.31 -15.30 2.84
CA ARG A 145 7.65 -14.50 3.89
C ARG A 145 7.77 -12.99 3.63
N LEU A 146 8.95 -12.53 3.19
CA LEU A 146 9.18 -11.12 2.86
C LEU A 146 8.36 -10.67 1.64
N THR A 147 8.14 -11.57 0.67
CA THR A 147 7.32 -11.28 -0.53
C THR A 147 5.94 -10.76 -0.15
N SER A 148 5.27 -11.37 0.83
CA SER A 148 3.92 -10.95 1.25
C SER A 148 3.86 -9.46 1.63
N GLY A 149 4.76 -9.03 2.52
CA GLY A 149 4.83 -7.65 2.97
C GLY A 149 5.24 -6.68 1.86
N TRP A 150 6.26 -7.04 1.07
CA TRP A 150 6.72 -6.18 -0.01
C TRP A 150 5.67 -6.03 -1.10
N THR A 151 4.96 -7.11 -1.43
CA THR A 151 3.87 -7.08 -2.38
C THR A 151 2.71 -6.21 -1.89
N ALA A 152 2.35 -6.28 -0.61
CA ALA A 152 1.37 -5.36 -0.01
C ALA A 152 1.78 -3.90 -0.21
N THR A 153 3.05 -3.60 0.07
CA THR A 153 3.63 -2.26 -0.07
C THR A 153 3.64 -1.81 -1.52
N LEU A 154 4.04 -2.67 -2.46
CA LEU A 154 4.07 -2.36 -3.89
C LEU A 154 2.66 -2.16 -4.47
N LEU A 155 1.67 -2.94 -4.04
CA LEU A 155 0.27 -2.72 -4.42
C LEU A 155 -0.22 -1.35 -3.95
N PHE A 156 0.05 -1.01 -2.69
CA PHE A 156 -0.25 0.31 -2.14
C PHE A 156 0.46 1.43 -2.93
N MET A 157 1.74 1.24 -3.25
CA MET A 157 2.52 2.20 -4.05
C MET A 157 2.04 2.32 -5.50
N TRP A 158 1.46 1.27 -6.07
CA TRP A 158 0.99 1.30 -7.45
C TRP A 158 -0.30 2.11 -7.62
N MET A 159 -1.14 2.18 -6.58
CA MET A 159 -2.39 2.95 -6.59
C MET A 159 -2.23 4.39 -7.14
N PRO A 160 -1.32 5.24 -6.61
CA PRO A 160 -1.13 6.58 -7.14
C PRO A 160 -0.59 6.62 -8.57
N ILE A 161 0.21 5.63 -8.98
CA ILE A 161 0.72 5.55 -10.36
C ILE A 161 -0.45 5.34 -11.33
N ALA A 162 -1.32 4.37 -11.04
CA ALA A 162 -2.49 4.09 -11.85
C ALA A 162 -3.45 5.30 -11.92
N GLN A 163 -3.62 6.00 -10.78
CA GLN A 163 -4.41 7.23 -10.73
C GLN A 163 -3.80 8.35 -11.59
N MET A 164 -2.50 8.63 -11.43
CA MET A 164 -1.81 9.67 -12.22
C MET A 164 -1.80 9.37 -13.71
N TRP A 165 -1.61 8.10 -14.09
CA TRP A 165 -1.69 7.66 -15.48
C TRP A 165 -3.09 7.92 -16.07
N THR A 166 -4.14 7.56 -15.34
CA THR A 166 -5.54 7.82 -15.75
C THR A 166 -5.82 9.32 -15.88
N ASN A 167 -5.28 10.13 -14.96
CA ASN A 167 -5.42 11.58 -15.00
C ASN A 167 -4.65 12.21 -16.16
N TYR A 168 -3.48 11.67 -16.50
CA TYR A 168 -2.70 12.13 -17.65
C TYR A 168 -3.45 11.87 -18.96
N LEU A 169 -4.06 10.70 -19.12
CA LEU A 169 -4.84 10.34 -20.30
C LEU A 169 -6.17 11.08 -20.40
N SER A 170 -6.73 11.50 -19.27
CA SER A 170 -8.02 12.19 -19.20
C SER A 170 -7.95 13.30 -18.15
N PRO A 171 -7.42 14.48 -18.51
CA PRO A 171 -7.21 15.60 -17.58
C PRO A 171 -8.47 16.08 -16.87
N ASP A 172 -9.66 15.87 -17.45
CA ASP A 172 -10.94 16.21 -16.83
C ASP A 172 -11.17 15.46 -15.50
N ASN A 173 -10.58 14.27 -15.33
CA ASN A 173 -10.65 13.51 -14.08
C ASN A 173 -10.01 14.24 -12.89
N ILE A 174 -9.04 15.13 -13.16
CA ILE A 174 -8.34 15.88 -12.12
C ILE A 174 -9.29 16.85 -11.40
N ARG A 175 -10.30 17.38 -12.10
CA ARG A 175 -11.34 18.24 -11.50
C ARG A 175 -12.24 17.47 -10.53
N GLY A 176 -12.36 16.15 -10.71
CA GLY A 176 -13.08 15.26 -9.81
C GLY A 176 -12.28 14.89 -8.54
N LEU A 177 -10.99 15.23 -8.47
CA LEU A 177 -10.19 14.98 -7.28
C LEU A 177 -10.45 16.04 -6.21
N SER A 178 -10.64 15.58 -4.97
CA SER A 178 -10.73 16.46 -3.81
C SER A 178 -9.33 16.84 -3.33
N ALA A 179 -9.03 18.15 -3.36
CA ALA A 179 -7.78 18.70 -2.83
C ALA A 179 -7.61 18.39 -1.34
N PHE A 180 -8.72 18.37 -0.60
CA PHE A 180 -8.74 18.01 0.81
C PHE A 180 -8.39 16.54 1.03
N SER A 181 -8.91 15.64 0.18
CA SER A 181 -8.57 14.22 0.25
C SER A 181 -7.09 13.98 -0.05
N MET A 182 -6.52 14.69 -1.02
CA MET A 182 -5.08 14.60 -1.32
C MET A 182 -4.21 15.18 -0.19
N LEU A 183 -4.66 16.24 0.47
CA LEU A 183 -3.99 16.78 1.67
C LEU A 183 -4.06 15.81 2.85
N LEU A 184 -5.21 15.18 3.09
CA LEU A 184 -5.35 14.15 4.12
C LEU A 184 -4.48 12.93 3.81
N ALA A 185 -4.39 12.52 2.55
CA ALA A 185 -3.47 11.47 2.12
C ALA A 185 -2.00 11.85 2.38
N LEU A 186 -1.61 13.09 2.10
CA LEU A 186 -0.28 13.62 2.39
C LEU A 186 0.01 13.57 3.90
N ILE A 187 -0.89 14.11 4.72
CA ILE A 187 -0.71 14.20 6.17
C ILE A 187 -0.72 12.80 6.80
N GLY A 188 -1.74 11.99 6.49
CA GLY A 188 -1.90 10.66 7.07
C GLY A 188 -0.70 9.76 6.83
N ASN A 189 -0.21 9.70 5.58
CA ASN A 189 1.00 8.94 5.27
C ASN A 189 2.26 9.61 5.84
N GLY A 190 2.34 10.95 5.81
CA GLY A 190 3.48 11.70 6.33
C GLY A 190 3.69 11.49 7.83
N LEU A 191 2.60 11.40 8.60
CA LEU A 191 2.63 11.16 10.05
C LEU A 191 3.11 9.75 10.43
N MET A 192 3.07 8.79 9.49
CA MET A 192 3.59 7.43 9.72
C MET A 192 5.11 7.34 9.54
N ILE A 193 5.72 8.27 8.79
CA ILE A 193 7.16 8.27 8.47
C ILE A 193 8.05 8.28 9.72
N PRO A 194 7.83 9.12 10.74
CA PRO A 194 8.70 9.15 11.92
C PRO A 194 8.76 7.81 12.64
N ARG A 195 7.61 7.14 12.82
CA ARG A 195 7.55 5.85 13.50
C ARG A 195 8.27 4.78 12.69
N ALA A 196 7.98 4.67 11.39
CA ALA A 196 8.63 3.72 10.50
C ALA A 196 10.16 3.92 10.45
N LEU A 197 10.59 5.19 10.40
CA LEU A 197 12.01 5.56 10.43
C LEU A 197 12.65 5.16 11.77
N PHE A 198 11.99 5.46 12.89
CA PHE A 198 12.49 5.21 14.24
C PHE A 198 12.68 3.71 14.49
N ILE A 199 11.68 2.87 14.17
CA ILE A 199 11.79 1.43 14.39
C ILE A 199 12.63 0.70 13.33
N ARG A 200 13.16 1.42 12.34
CA ARG A 200 13.94 0.91 11.20
C ARG A 200 13.16 -0.10 10.33
N ASP A 201 11.88 0.19 10.08
CA ASP A 201 11.04 -0.58 9.18
C ASP A 201 11.06 0.06 7.77
N LEU A 202 11.97 -0.38 6.89
CA LEU A 202 12.09 0.21 5.55
C LEU A 202 10.81 0.02 4.74
N MET A 203 10.13 -1.11 4.90
CA MET A 203 8.97 -1.43 4.09
C MET A 203 7.82 -0.48 4.41
N TRP A 204 7.55 -0.29 5.70
CA TRP A 204 6.62 0.74 6.15
C TRP A 204 7.08 2.14 5.74
N PHE A 205 8.36 2.46 5.92
CA PHE A 205 8.90 3.78 5.56
C PHE A 205 8.71 4.10 4.09
N ILE A 206 9.05 3.17 3.17
CA ILE A 206 8.90 3.35 1.74
C ILE A 206 7.42 3.51 1.38
N GLY A 207 6.54 2.67 1.93
CA GLY A 207 5.10 2.78 1.71
C GLY A 207 4.55 4.13 2.14
N SER A 208 4.87 4.58 3.35
CA SER A 208 4.43 5.87 3.88
C SER A 208 5.04 7.06 3.15
N TYR A 209 6.33 7.02 2.84
CA TYR A 209 6.98 8.09 2.07
C TYR A 209 6.39 8.19 0.65
N TRP A 210 6.13 7.05 0.00
CA TRP A 210 5.51 7.02 -1.32
C TRP A 210 4.06 7.51 -1.29
N GLY A 211 3.29 7.12 -0.27
CA GLY A 211 1.93 7.59 -0.07
C GLY A 211 1.88 9.11 0.17
N SER A 212 2.78 9.65 1.00
CA SER A 212 2.80 11.09 1.26
C SER A 212 3.31 11.88 0.05
N PHE A 213 4.34 11.37 -0.63
CA PHE A 213 4.97 12.04 -1.77
C PHE A 213 4.14 11.94 -3.04
N LEU A 214 3.83 10.73 -3.52
CA LEU A 214 3.20 10.56 -4.83
C LEU A 214 1.67 10.65 -4.73
N HIS A 215 1.06 9.93 -3.79
CA HIS A 215 -0.41 9.94 -3.65
C HIS A 215 -0.91 11.28 -3.11
N GLY A 216 -0.25 11.84 -2.09
CA GLY A 216 -0.58 13.16 -1.54
C GLY A 216 -0.03 14.32 -2.36
N TRP A 217 1.26 14.62 -2.21
CA TRP A 217 1.89 15.81 -2.80
C TRP A 217 1.89 15.80 -4.34
N GLY A 218 2.13 14.65 -4.98
CA GLY A 218 2.17 14.50 -6.43
C GLY A 218 0.82 14.82 -7.08
N ASN A 219 -0.29 14.32 -6.52
CA ASN A 219 -1.61 14.69 -6.99
C ASN A 219 -1.93 16.17 -6.74
N LEU A 220 -1.51 16.75 -5.61
CA LEU A 220 -1.63 18.20 -5.38
C LEU A 220 -0.87 19.01 -6.43
N LEU A 221 0.34 18.59 -6.80
CA LEU A 221 1.11 19.21 -7.87
C LEU A 221 0.36 19.12 -9.22
N CYS A 222 -0.17 17.94 -9.57
CA CYS A 222 -1.01 17.80 -10.76
C CYS A 222 -2.20 18.76 -10.72
N MET A 223 -2.96 18.78 -9.62
CA MET A 223 -4.10 19.69 -9.46
C MET A 223 -3.71 21.16 -9.60
N TYR A 224 -2.52 21.56 -9.12
CA TYR A 224 -2.00 22.91 -9.28
C TYR A 224 -1.65 23.23 -10.75
N LEU A 225 -0.94 22.33 -11.43
CA LEU A 225 -0.57 22.48 -12.84
C LEU A 225 -1.79 22.58 -13.76
N PHE A 226 -2.86 21.83 -13.45
CA PHE A 226 -4.13 21.88 -14.17
C PHE A 226 -5.09 22.96 -13.66
N LYS A 227 -4.60 23.90 -12.83
CA LYS A 227 -5.36 25.06 -12.30
C LYS A 227 -6.63 24.69 -11.53
N SER A 228 -6.67 23.50 -10.94
CA SER A 228 -7.78 23.01 -10.11
C SER A 228 -7.69 23.49 -8.66
N ILE A 229 -6.52 23.94 -8.19
CA ILE A 229 -6.30 24.49 -6.85
C ILE A 229 -5.51 25.80 -6.91
N GLY A 230 -5.71 26.66 -5.91
CA GLY A 230 -4.99 27.92 -5.80
C GLY A 230 -3.52 27.74 -5.37
N GLY A 231 -2.63 28.59 -5.88
CA GLY A 231 -1.20 28.53 -5.57
C GLY A 231 -0.89 28.67 -4.07
N LYS A 232 -1.63 29.51 -3.33
CA LYS A 232 -1.45 29.66 -1.88
C LYS A 232 -1.60 28.33 -1.13
N PHE A 233 -2.63 27.55 -1.49
CA PHE A 233 -2.88 26.25 -0.89
C PHE A 233 -1.77 25.25 -1.24
N PHE A 234 -1.38 25.18 -2.52
CA PHE A 234 -0.30 24.29 -2.97
C PHE A 234 1.05 24.60 -2.30
N PHE A 235 1.45 25.87 -2.26
CA PHE A 235 2.73 26.27 -1.66
C PHE A 235 2.72 26.06 -0.14
N ALA A 236 1.61 26.33 0.55
CA ALA A 236 1.49 26.05 1.98
C ALA A 236 1.61 24.54 2.29
N ALA A 237 0.90 23.69 1.53
CA ALA A 237 0.99 22.24 1.66
C ALA A 237 2.41 21.73 1.36
N THR A 238 3.04 22.25 0.31
CA THR A 238 4.42 21.91 -0.07
C THR A 238 5.42 22.28 1.02
N LEU A 239 5.38 23.52 1.51
CA LEU A 239 6.27 23.99 2.57
C LEU A 239 6.10 23.17 3.85
N GLY A 240 4.84 22.93 4.26
CA GLY A 240 4.54 22.11 5.44
C GLY A 240 5.05 20.68 5.31
N TYR A 241 4.89 20.07 4.13
CA TYR A 241 5.36 18.71 3.87
C TYR A 241 6.89 18.58 3.95
N PHE A 242 7.63 19.45 3.26
CA PHE A 242 9.09 19.39 3.28
C PHE A 242 9.66 19.78 4.64
N ALA A 243 9.06 20.75 5.35
CA ALA A 243 9.43 21.07 6.72
C ALA A 243 9.22 19.86 7.65
N TRP A 244 8.09 19.16 7.52
CA TRP A 244 7.80 17.95 8.30
C TRP A 244 8.85 16.85 8.06
N LEU A 245 9.23 16.59 6.80
CA LEU A 245 10.28 15.62 6.48
C LEU A 245 11.63 16.00 7.10
N VAL A 246 12.05 17.26 6.94
CA VAL A 246 13.31 17.76 7.53
C VAL A 246 13.32 17.59 9.05
N ILE A 247 12.23 17.98 9.72
CA ILE A 247 12.09 17.82 11.17
C ILE A 247 12.14 16.34 11.55
N THR A 248 11.49 15.47 10.79
CA THR A 248 11.45 14.02 11.06
C THR A 248 12.85 13.41 11.02
N PHE A 249 13.61 13.64 9.95
CA PHE A 249 14.98 13.11 9.84
C PHE A 249 15.92 13.73 10.87
N TRP A 250 15.76 15.02 11.17
CA TRP A 250 16.54 15.68 12.21
C TRP A 250 16.27 15.06 13.59
N ARG A 251 14.99 14.91 13.97
CA ARG A 251 14.59 14.33 15.26
C ARG A 251 15.06 12.89 15.42
N ASP A 252 14.98 12.09 14.36
CA ASP A 252 15.52 10.72 14.38
C ASP A 252 17.05 10.70 14.59
N SER A 253 17.78 11.58 13.90
CA SER A 253 19.23 11.67 14.08
C SER A 253 19.62 12.07 15.50
N VAL A 254 18.86 12.97 16.13
CA VAL A 254 19.07 13.36 17.53
C VAL A 254 18.75 12.19 18.47
N ALA A 255 17.66 11.46 18.23
CA ALA A 255 17.25 10.34 19.08
C ALA A 255 18.25 9.17 19.08
N TYR A 256 18.95 8.96 17.96
CA TYR A 256 19.97 7.92 17.79
C TYR A 256 21.41 8.45 17.92
N GLU A 257 21.59 9.72 18.30
CA GLU A 257 22.91 10.37 18.43
C GLU A 257 23.78 10.26 17.16
N TYR A 258 23.13 10.31 16.00
CA TYR A 258 23.83 10.28 14.73
C TYR A 258 24.43 11.64 14.38
N SER A 259 25.61 11.61 13.75
CA SER A 259 26.31 12.80 13.29
C SER A 259 25.57 13.54 12.16
N SER A 260 24.63 12.89 11.47
CA SER A 260 23.81 13.52 10.45
C SER A 260 22.49 12.78 10.19
N PRO A 261 21.46 13.48 9.65
CA PRO A 261 20.22 12.85 9.19
C PRO A 261 20.41 11.85 8.04
N VAL A 262 21.51 11.93 7.30
CA VAL A 262 21.86 10.98 6.23
C VAL A 262 22.22 9.61 6.83
N LYS A 263 22.80 9.58 8.03
CA LYS A 263 23.11 8.33 8.72
C LYS A 263 21.83 7.57 9.10
N SER A 264 20.77 8.26 9.51
CA SER A 264 19.45 7.66 9.73
C SER A 264 18.93 6.90 8.51
N LEU A 265 19.03 7.50 7.33
CA LEU A 265 18.63 6.86 6.07
C LEU A 265 19.52 5.66 5.74
N ARG A 266 20.82 5.78 5.96
CA ARG A 266 21.77 4.68 5.73
C ARG A 266 21.46 3.47 6.62
N GLU A 267 21.22 3.71 7.91
CA GLU A 267 20.88 2.65 8.87
C GLU A 267 19.50 2.04 8.60
N LEU A 268 18.55 2.81 8.07
CA LEU A 268 17.27 2.28 7.62
C LEU A 268 17.41 1.32 6.43
N VAL A 269 18.30 1.62 5.47
CA VAL A 269 18.45 0.84 4.23
C VAL A 269 19.41 -0.34 4.39
N PHE A 270 20.52 -0.14 5.10
CA PHE A 270 21.61 -1.11 5.21
C PHE A 270 21.78 -1.70 6.61
N GLY A 271 21.02 -1.20 7.60
CA GLY A 271 21.06 -1.72 8.95
C GLY A 271 20.44 -3.12 9.08
N PRO A 272 20.65 -3.79 10.20
CA PRO A 272 20.02 -5.08 10.47
C PRO A 272 18.50 -4.91 10.61
N TRP A 273 17.77 -5.50 9.67
CA TRP A 273 16.32 -5.59 9.66
C TRP A 273 15.82 -6.30 10.92
N LYS A 274 15.16 -5.55 11.82
CA LYS A 274 14.42 -6.14 12.93
C LYS A 274 13.05 -6.57 12.39
N GLU A 275 12.84 -7.89 12.27
CA GLU A 275 11.53 -8.48 11.96
C GLU A 275 10.56 -8.31 13.11
#